data_AF-A0A9D7XV43-F1
#
_entry.id   AF-A0A9D7XV43-F1
#
_cell.length_a   1.000
_cell.length_b   1.000
_cell.length_c   1.000
_cell.angle_alpha   90.00
_cell.angle_beta   90.00
_cell.angle_gamma   90.00
#
_symmetry.space_group_name_H-M   'P 1'
#
loop_
_entity.id
_entity.type
_entity.pdbx_description
1 polymer ?
#
loop_
_entity_poly.entity_id
_entity_poly.type
_entity_poly.pdbx_seq_one_letter_code
_entity_poly.pdbx_strand_id
1 'polypeptide(L)'
;MNKPTSPSADSHHEEFSLPLFTLTILTTLAGLFAALWWIAPTTWSAQFVAPLWKTAAAFAGVSLLNCFVEYFFHRYVLHMPAIPLLRRFYRQHTLHHGLTHIVRKQLRGNNQVLFIENKFPIVEPEQHEASFFPWYTLAVFALLLTPLFVLLNWILPSVPWFLSGFLALASSLTLYELLHAINHWSLEKWLPLIEHPRWGRFWQPAYGFHLRHHAVTDCNESISGFFGLPVADWVFGTCVIPKTIYAQGEEWEPTKFLSPKPRALIRRLDVWADKVVKKRRAAAAAPVQTSTTSNDLPIRTYSQGEEIANWLTHGIGLILSVAGLTLLIVFSSLRGDTWHVVSFTVFGLTLLFLYAASTLYHAWRKARGARLLLKLDQAAIFLLIAGTYTPFLLTSLRGAWGWSLFGVIWGLCGAGAVFQLLFGERFRLSSTLAYLFLGWLIVVAIKPLLATVPAGALWLLLAGGLCYTVGTIFHRWQRLRYHHAFWHTFVLAGSTCHYLAVLLFLLPRGQ
;
A
#
# COMPACT_ATOMS: atom_id res chain seq x y z
N MET A 1 -35.92 28.97 -26.32
CA MET A 1 -35.45 28.05 -27.37
C MET A 1 -33.97 28.35 -27.59
N ASN A 2 -33.09 27.77 -26.76
CA ASN A 2 -31.65 27.97 -26.85
C ASN A 2 -31.04 26.68 -27.38
N LYS A 3 -30.50 26.75 -28.60
CA LYS A 3 -29.73 25.69 -29.25
C LYS A 3 -28.42 25.52 -28.47
N PRO A 4 -27.99 24.31 -28.08
CA PRO A 4 -26.64 24.13 -27.57
C PRO A 4 -25.66 24.33 -28.74
N THR A 5 -24.69 25.19 -28.52
CA THR A 5 -23.49 25.34 -29.36
C THR A 5 -22.77 24.00 -29.47
N SER A 6 -22.53 23.57 -30.70
CA SER A 6 -21.67 22.42 -31.02
C SER A 6 -20.26 22.63 -30.44
N PRO A 7 -19.67 21.65 -29.74
CA PRO A 7 -18.25 21.70 -29.43
C PRO A 7 -17.43 21.59 -30.71
N SER A 8 -16.39 22.40 -30.78
CA SER A 8 -15.37 22.46 -31.82
C SER A 8 -14.58 21.16 -31.99
N ALA A 9 -14.08 20.98 -33.22
CA ALA A 9 -13.26 19.88 -33.70
C ALA A 9 -11.99 19.57 -32.89
N ASP A 10 -11.61 18.29 -32.98
CA ASP A 10 -10.30 17.68 -32.72
C ASP A 10 -9.73 17.72 -31.30
N SER A 11 -10.38 17.01 -30.38
CA SER A 11 -9.65 16.19 -29.41
C SER A 11 -9.47 14.79 -30.00
N HIS A 12 -8.24 14.45 -30.39
CA HIS A 12 -7.89 13.05 -30.69
C HIS A 12 -8.14 12.22 -29.43
N HIS A 13 -9.30 11.57 -29.36
CA HIS A 13 -9.60 10.59 -28.34
C HIS A 13 -8.99 9.26 -28.79
N GLU A 14 -8.04 8.75 -28.02
CA GLU A 14 -7.41 7.46 -28.31
C GLU A 14 -8.43 6.33 -28.07
N GLU A 15 -9.00 5.79 -29.14
CA GLU A 15 -9.74 4.53 -29.08
C GLU A 15 -8.83 3.42 -28.57
N PHE A 16 -9.38 2.50 -27.76
CA PHE A 16 -8.61 1.38 -27.25
C PHE A 16 -8.10 0.50 -28.39
N SER A 17 -6.78 0.51 -28.54
CA SER A 17 -6.07 -0.33 -29.48
C SER A 17 -5.49 -1.51 -28.71
N LEU A 18 -6.08 -2.70 -28.94
CA LEU A 18 -5.51 -3.96 -28.44
C LEU A 18 -4.03 -4.13 -28.86
N PRO A 19 -3.62 -3.76 -30.08
CA PRO A 19 -2.21 -3.70 -30.46
C PRO A 19 -1.37 -2.75 -29.58
N LEU A 20 -1.85 -1.52 -29.34
CA LEU A 20 -1.14 -0.54 -28.53
C LEU A 20 -1.03 -0.99 -27.06
N PHE A 21 -2.10 -1.57 -26.51
CA PHE A 21 -2.11 -2.15 -25.17
C PHE A 21 -1.09 -3.28 -25.07
N THR A 22 -1.11 -4.22 -26.03
CA THR A 22 -0.15 -5.33 -26.07
C THR A 22 1.29 -4.82 -26.16
N LEU A 23 1.55 -3.85 -27.04
CA LEU A 23 2.86 -3.21 -27.17
C LEU A 23 3.29 -2.53 -25.86
N THR A 24 2.37 -1.87 -25.16
CA THR A 24 2.63 -1.21 -23.88
C THR A 24 3.02 -2.21 -22.80
N ILE A 25 2.27 -3.32 -22.68
CA ILE A 25 2.57 -4.40 -21.73
C ILE A 25 3.92 -5.03 -22.03
N LEU A 26 4.20 -5.38 -23.29
CA LEU A 26 5.46 -6.00 -23.69
C LEU A 26 6.65 -5.06 -23.49
N THR A 27 6.52 -3.78 -23.87
CA THR A 27 7.57 -2.78 -23.71
C THR A 27 7.87 -2.55 -22.23
N THR A 28 6.83 -2.44 -21.39
CA THR A 28 7.00 -2.27 -19.94
C THR A 28 7.67 -3.49 -19.31
N LEU A 29 7.25 -4.70 -19.71
CA LEU A 29 7.83 -5.95 -19.22
C LEU A 29 9.30 -6.08 -19.62
N ALA A 30 9.63 -5.76 -20.88
CA ALA A 30 11.00 -5.71 -21.36
C ALA A 30 11.86 -4.70 -20.57
N GLY A 31 11.31 -3.51 -20.29
CA GLY A 31 11.97 -2.51 -19.44
C GLY A 31 12.23 -3.00 -18.02
N LEU A 32 11.26 -3.67 -17.39
CA LEU A 32 11.41 -4.25 -16.05
C LEU A 32 12.49 -5.34 -16.02
N PHE A 33 12.52 -6.21 -17.04
CA PHE A 33 13.56 -7.24 -17.17
C PHE A 33 14.93 -6.65 -17.48
N ALA A 34 15.02 -5.63 -18.32
CA ALA A 34 16.27 -4.91 -18.59
C ALA A 34 16.80 -4.23 -17.32
N ALA A 35 15.92 -3.61 -16.52
CA ALA A 35 16.28 -3.06 -15.22
C ALA A 35 16.79 -4.15 -14.26
N LEU A 36 16.11 -5.30 -14.17
CA LEU A 36 16.57 -6.40 -13.33
C LEU A 36 17.93 -6.94 -13.79
N TRP A 37 18.12 -7.10 -15.10
CA TRP A 37 19.38 -7.55 -15.69
C TRP A 37 20.52 -6.58 -15.39
N TRP A 38 20.30 -5.27 -15.53
CA TRP A 38 21.32 -4.26 -15.24
C TRP A 38 21.61 -4.14 -13.74
N ILE A 39 20.57 -4.04 -12.91
CA ILE A 39 20.72 -3.78 -11.46
C ILE A 39 21.23 -5.03 -10.73
N ALA A 40 20.77 -6.22 -11.11
CA ALA A 40 21.04 -7.48 -10.42
C ALA A 40 21.28 -8.64 -11.41
N PRO A 41 22.39 -8.62 -12.18
CA PRO A 41 22.66 -9.60 -13.24
C PRO A 41 22.73 -11.05 -12.75
N THR A 42 23.18 -11.27 -11.51
CA THR A 42 23.21 -12.59 -10.86
C THR A 42 21.81 -13.09 -10.49
N THR A 43 20.93 -12.18 -10.05
CA THR A 43 19.53 -12.52 -9.76
C THR A 43 18.78 -12.80 -11.05
N TRP A 44 19.05 -12.02 -12.10
CA TRP A 44 18.54 -12.23 -13.45
C TRP A 44 18.88 -13.62 -13.97
N SER A 45 20.16 -14.01 -13.98
CA SER A 45 20.57 -15.32 -14.50
C SER A 45 19.94 -16.47 -13.68
N ALA A 46 19.83 -16.32 -12.36
CA ALA A 46 19.17 -17.30 -11.51
C ALA A 46 17.69 -17.54 -11.85
N GLN A 47 16.99 -16.56 -12.45
CA GLN A 47 15.58 -16.73 -12.85
C GLN A 47 15.41 -17.83 -13.91
N PHE A 48 16.43 -18.06 -14.74
CA PHE A 48 16.36 -19.00 -15.87
C PHE A 48 17.01 -20.36 -15.57
N VAL A 49 17.75 -20.47 -14.46
CA VAL A 49 18.33 -21.74 -14.00
C VAL A 49 17.31 -22.58 -13.23
N ALA A 50 16.27 -21.95 -12.68
CA ALA A 50 15.25 -22.63 -11.91
C ALA A 50 14.45 -23.63 -12.77
N PRO A 51 14.13 -24.84 -12.26
CA PRO A 51 13.24 -25.77 -12.94
C PRO A 51 11.89 -25.14 -13.28
N LEU A 52 11.33 -25.46 -14.46
CA LEU A 52 10.08 -24.90 -14.95
C LEU A 52 8.91 -25.01 -13.95
N TRP A 53 8.85 -26.10 -13.17
CA TRP A 53 7.79 -26.26 -12.16
C TRP A 53 7.86 -25.21 -11.05
N LYS A 54 9.05 -24.72 -10.67
CA LYS A 54 9.19 -23.63 -9.69
C LYS A 54 8.69 -22.32 -10.28
N THR A 55 8.97 -22.08 -11.56
CA THR A 55 8.44 -20.93 -12.30
C THR A 55 6.91 -20.97 -12.34
N ALA A 56 6.34 -22.12 -12.69
CA ALA A 56 4.90 -22.33 -12.75
C ALA A 56 4.24 -22.19 -11.36
N ALA A 57 4.83 -22.78 -10.32
CA ALA A 57 4.32 -22.69 -8.96
C ALA A 57 4.37 -21.26 -8.42
N ALA A 58 5.48 -20.54 -8.63
CA ALA A 58 5.61 -19.14 -8.23
C ALA A 58 4.64 -18.24 -9.03
N PHE A 59 4.47 -18.49 -10.32
CA PHE A 59 3.51 -17.76 -11.17
C PHE A 59 2.08 -17.97 -10.65
N ALA A 60 1.67 -19.21 -10.39
CA ALA A 60 0.36 -19.51 -9.83
C ALA A 60 0.17 -18.88 -8.44
N GLY A 61 1.18 -18.95 -7.57
CA GLY A 61 1.13 -18.33 -6.24
C GLY A 61 0.96 -16.81 -6.29
N VAL A 62 1.70 -16.12 -7.16
CA VAL A 62 1.59 -14.67 -7.33
C VAL A 62 0.27 -14.30 -8.02
N SER A 63 -0.19 -15.06 -9.02
CA SER A 63 -1.50 -14.84 -9.64
C SER A 63 -2.64 -15.00 -8.64
N LEU A 64 -2.55 -15.95 -7.71
CA LEU A 64 -3.51 -16.10 -6.62
C LEU A 64 -3.47 -14.89 -5.69
N LEU A 65 -2.29 -14.42 -5.30
CA LEU A 65 -2.14 -13.19 -4.52
C LEU A 65 -2.78 -11.99 -5.24
N ASN A 66 -2.54 -11.84 -6.54
CA ASN A 66 -3.11 -10.77 -7.35
C ASN A 66 -4.64 -10.80 -7.37
N CYS A 67 -5.26 -11.99 -7.41
CA CYS A 67 -6.73 -12.13 -7.29
C CYS A 67 -7.27 -11.53 -5.99
N PHE A 68 -6.60 -11.75 -4.84
CA PHE A 68 -7.00 -11.12 -3.58
C PHE A 68 -6.72 -9.62 -3.57
N VAL A 69 -5.59 -9.17 -4.13
CA VAL A 69 -5.25 -7.74 -4.23
C VAL A 69 -6.30 -7.01 -5.07
N GLU A 70 -6.70 -7.59 -6.20
CA GLU A 70 -7.75 -7.08 -7.09
C GLU A 70 -9.06 -6.89 -6.30
N TYR A 71 -9.51 -7.92 -5.56
CA TYR A 71 -10.72 -7.84 -4.74
C TYR A 71 -10.72 -6.63 -3.79
N PHE A 72 -9.64 -6.45 -3.02
CA PHE A 72 -9.54 -5.33 -2.08
C PHE A 72 -9.40 -3.98 -2.79
N PHE A 73 -8.67 -3.95 -3.90
CA PHE A 73 -8.50 -2.74 -4.71
C PHE A 73 -9.84 -2.30 -5.32
N HIS A 74 -10.58 -3.22 -5.93
CA HIS A 74 -11.88 -2.93 -6.53
C HIS A 74 -12.86 -2.41 -5.48
N ARG A 75 -13.01 -3.13 -4.36
CA ARG A 75 -13.98 -2.77 -3.32
C ARG A 75 -13.63 -1.47 -2.57
N TYR A 76 -12.38 -1.30 -2.14
CA TYR A 76 -11.98 -0.21 -1.22
C TYR A 76 -11.15 0.91 -1.84
N VAL A 77 -10.89 0.84 -3.15
CA VAL A 77 -10.27 1.93 -3.92
C VAL A 77 -11.18 2.39 -5.04
N LEU A 78 -11.73 1.46 -5.82
CA LEU A 78 -12.54 1.80 -6.99
C LEU A 78 -14.01 2.08 -6.63
N HIS A 79 -14.61 1.33 -5.71
CA HIS A 79 -16.02 1.52 -5.27
C HIS A 79 -16.19 2.39 -4.04
N MET A 80 -15.30 2.23 -3.07
CA MET A 80 -15.27 3.08 -1.88
C MET A 80 -13.96 3.87 -1.90
N PRO A 81 -13.96 5.22 -1.95
CA PRO A 81 -12.72 5.99 -1.94
C PRO A 81 -12.11 6.09 -0.53
N ALA A 82 -11.88 4.94 0.11
CA ALA A 82 -11.37 4.83 1.47
C ALA A 82 -9.93 5.38 1.56
N ILE A 83 -9.14 5.22 0.49
CA ILE A 83 -7.76 5.72 0.40
C ILE A 83 -7.74 7.10 -0.32
N PRO A 84 -7.43 8.22 0.38
CA PRO A 84 -7.48 9.56 -0.20
C PRO A 84 -6.60 9.77 -1.44
N LEU A 85 -5.40 9.19 -1.42
CA LEU A 85 -4.40 9.35 -2.47
C LEU A 85 -4.86 8.72 -3.80
N LEU A 86 -5.72 7.72 -3.73
CA LEU A 86 -6.18 6.94 -4.88
C LEU A 86 -7.59 7.36 -5.35
N ARG A 87 -8.10 8.52 -4.91
CA ARG A 87 -9.44 9.01 -5.26
C ARG A 87 -9.64 9.20 -6.78
N ARG A 88 -8.57 9.42 -7.54
CA ARG A 88 -8.64 9.51 -9.00
C ARG A 88 -9.22 8.23 -9.61
N PHE A 89 -8.79 7.07 -9.11
CA PHE A 89 -9.29 5.77 -9.56
C PHE A 89 -10.78 5.58 -9.26
N TYR A 90 -11.25 5.97 -8.06
CA TYR A 90 -12.69 5.99 -7.76
C TYR A 90 -13.50 6.84 -8.76
N ARG A 91 -13.01 8.04 -9.10
CA ARG A 91 -13.71 8.91 -10.06
C ARG A 91 -13.76 8.29 -11.45
N GLN A 92 -12.65 7.75 -11.93
CA GLN A 92 -12.59 7.05 -13.22
C GLN A 92 -13.50 5.83 -13.23
N HIS A 93 -13.51 5.04 -12.14
CA HIS A 93 -14.38 3.87 -12.02
C HIS A 93 -15.86 4.23 -11.91
N THR A 94 -16.20 5.38 -11.35
CA THR A 94 -17.60 5.85 -11.34
C THR A 94 -18.07 6.21 -12.76
N LEU A 95 -17.20 6.81 -13.58
CA LEU A 95 -17.48 7.06 -15.00
C LEU A 95 -17.64 5.72 -15.75
N HIS A 96 -16.83 4.74 -15.38
CA HIS A 96 -16.90 3.38 -15.91
C HIS A 96 -18.24 2.67 -15.61
N HIS A 97 -18.81 2.79 -14.41
CA HIS A 97 -20.16 2.31 -14.11
C HIS A 97 -21.26 3.05 -14.88
N GLY A 98 -20.97 4.27 -15.35
CA GLY A 98 -21.82 5.00 -16.29
C GLY A 98 -21.91 4.37 -17.69
N LEU A 99 -20.97 3.48 -18.05
CA LEU A 99 -20.95 2.76 -19.33
C LEU A 99 -22.01 1.67 -19.40
N THR A 100 -22.38 1.10 -18.25
CA THR A 100 -23.33 -0.01 -18.16
C THR A 100 -24.28 0.26 -17.02
N HIS A 101 -25.13 1.24 -17.25
CA HIS A 101 -25.94 1.83 -16.20
C HIS A 101 -27.17 0.96 -15.92
N ILE A 102 -27.03 -0.01 -15.02
CA ILE A 102 -28.12 -0.89 -14.57
C ILE A 102 -28.90 -0.23 -13.44
N VAL A 103 -30.00 0.44 -13.78
CA VAL A 103 -30.81 1.18 -12.79
C VAL A 103 -32.29 0.88 -12.84
N ARG A 104 -32.93 1.18 -11.71
CA ARG A 104 -34.38 1.14 -11.49
C ARG A 104 -34.97 2.46 -12.01
N LYS A 105 -35.83 2.40 -13.04
CA LYS A 105 -36.55 3.58 -13.54
C LYS A 105 -38.05 3.44 -13.30
N GLN A 106 -38.67 4.47 -12.75
CA GLN A 106 -40.10 4.54 -12.51
C GLN A 106 -40.76 5.36 -13.63
N LEU A 107 -41.70 4.77 -14.38
CA LEU A 107 -42.53 5.51 -15.33
C LEU A 107 -43.54 6.39 -14.58
N ARG A 108 -43.78 7.61 -15.06
CA ARG A 108 -44.88 8.47 -14.59
C ARG A 108 -46.19 7.97 -15.20
N GLY A 109 -47.04 7.35 -14.38
CA GLY A 109 -48.38 6.87 -14.75
C GLY A 109 -48.85 5.78 -13.79
N ASN A 110 -50.16 5.58 -13.63
CA ASN A 110 -50.80 4.81 -12.54
C ASN A 110 -50.40 3.32 -12.38
N ASN A 111 -49.58 2.75 -13.26
CA ASN A 111 -48.93 1.46 -13.04
C ASN A 111 -47.41 1.65 -12.92
N GLN A 112 -46.91 1.63 -11.67
CA GLN A 112 -45.49 1.73 -11.36
C GLN A 112 -44.74 0.45 -11.76
N VAL A 113 -44.51 0.23 -13.06
CA VAL A 113 -43.61 -0.83 -13.51
C VAL A 113 -42.18 -0.29 -13.44
N LEU A 114 -41.37 -0.89 -12.57
CA LEU A 114 -39.94 -0.64 -12.46
C LEU A 114 -39.26 -1.51 -13.53
N PHE A 115 -38.51 -0.91 -14.45
CA PHE A 115 -37.77 -1.65 -15.47
C PHE A 115 -36.26 -1.46 -15.33
N ILE A 116 -35.51 -2.46 -15.82
CA ILE A 116 -34.05 -2.40 -15.92
C ILE A 116 -33.68 -1.56 -17.15
N GLU A 117 -33.02 -0.43 -16.92
CA GLU A 117 -32.27 0.29 -17.96
C GLU A 117 -30.87 -0.34 -18.03
N ASN A 118 -30.40 -0.67 -19.22
CA ASN A 118 -29.11 -1.25 -19.56
C ASN A 118 -28.64 -0.58 -20.86
N LYS A 119 -27.98 0.58 -20.72
CA LYS A 119 -27.48 1.36 -21.86
C LYS A 119 -26.18 0.74 -22.38
N PHE A 120 -26.25 0.14 -23.56
CA PHE A 120 -25.11 -0.17 -24.43
C PHE A 120 -25.38 0.46 -25.81
N PRO A 121 -24.36 0.83 -26.61
CA PRO A 121 -22.91 0.69 -26.43
C PRO A 121 -22.22 1.96 -25.87
N ILE A 122 -20.89 1.91 -25.72
CA ILE A 122 -20.04 3.11 -25.63
C ILE A 122 -20.33 3.97 -26.88
N VAL A 123 -20.84 5.17 -26.69
CA VAL A 123 -21.26 6.10 -27.74
C VAL A 123 -20.49 7.43 -27.68
N GLU A 124 -19.86 7.73 -26.55
CA GLU A 124 -19.10 8.97 -26.33
C GLU A 124 -17.59 8.65 -26.21
N PRO A 125 -16.69 9.49 -26.76
CA PRO A 125 -15.25 9.23 -26.70
C PRO A 125 -14.68 9.10 -25.27
N GLU A 126 -15.22 9.85 -24.31
CA GLU A 126 -14.82 9.87 -22.89
C GLU A 126 -15.05 8.52 -22.18
N GLN A 127 -15.98 7.72 -22.71
CA GLN A 127 -16.30 6.39 -22.22
C GLN A 127 -15.22 5.36 -22.55
N HIS A 128 -14.45 5.59 -23.63
CA HIS A 128 -13.30 4.74 -23.96
C HIS A 128 -12.15 4.93 -22.96
N GLU A 129 -11.86 6.16 -22.53
CA GLU A 129 -10.81 6.44 -21.54
C GLU A 129 -11.12 5.87 -20.14
N ALA A 130 -12.41 5.77 -19.77
CA ALA A 130 -12.83 5.22 -18.49
C ALA A 130 -12.77 3.68 -18.44
N SER A 131 -12.57 3.01 -19.57
CA SER A 131 -12.64 1.55 -19.69
C SER A 131 -11.32 0.82 -19.41
N PHE A 132 -10.19 1.55 -19.36
CA PHE A 132 -8.84 0.97 -19.29
C PHE A 132 -7.96 1.63 -18.23
N PHE A 133 -7.00 0.87 -17.72
CA PHE A 133 -5.95 1.36 -16.85
C PHE A 133 -4.96 2.26 -17.62
N PRO A 134 -4.37 3.26 -16.95
CA PRO A 134 -3.30 4.07 -17.54
C PRO A 134 -2.11 3.22 -18.00
N TRP A 135 -1.42 3.64 -19.07
CA TRP A 135 -0.29 2.92 -19.66
C TRP A 135 0.85 2.59 -18.67
N TYR A 136 1.03 3.39 -17.62
CA TYR A 136 2.05 3.19 -16.58
C TYR A 136 1.66 2.19 -15.48
N THR A 137 0.45 1.61 -15.52
CA THR A 137 -0.12 0.83 -14.41
C THR A 137 0.71 -0.41 -14.09
N LEU A 138 1.18 -1.15 -15.11
CA LEU A 138 2.04 -2.32 -14.91
C LEU A 138 3.34 -1.94 -14.20
N ALA A 139 3.99 -0.84 -14.60
CA ALA A 139 5.22 -0.37 -13.99
C ALA A 139 5.02 0.02 -12.51
N VAL A 140 3.92 0.70 -12.19
CA VAL A 140 3.60 1.10 -10.81
C VAL A 140 3.34 -0.13 -9.93
N PHE A 141 2.52 -1.09 -10.39
CA PHE A 141 2.28 -2.31 -9.61
C PHE A 141 3.54 -3.17 -9.48
N ALA A 142 4.35 -3.28 -10.53
CA ALA A 142 5.64 -3.95 -10.47
C ALA A 142 6.56 -3.29 -9.44
N LEU A 143 6.63 -1.95 -9.40
CA LEU A 143 7.43 -1.23 -8.41
C LEU A 143 6.93 -1.48 -6.97
N LEU A 144 5.61 -1.48 -6.76
CA LEU A 144 5.01 -1.74 -5.45
C LEU A 144 5.25 -3.18 -4.96
N LEU A 145 5.28 -4.16 -5.87
CA LEU A 145 5.50 -5.56 -5.54
C LEU A 145 6.97 -5.99 -5.59
N THR A 146 7.85 -5.19 -6.18
CA THR A 146 9.29 -5.46 -6.22
C THR A 146 9.90 -5.68 -4.82
N PRO A 147 9.58 -4.90 -3.77
CA PRO A 147 10.05 -5.20 -2.41
C PRO A 147 9.62 -6.59 -1.91
N LEU A 148 8.42 -7.04 -2.26
CA LEU A 148 7.96 -8.39 -1.94
C LEU A 148 8.76 -9.44 -2.73
N PHE A 149 9.03 -9.22 -4.02
CA PHE A 149 9.85 -10.15 -4.82
C PHE A 149 11.30 -10.20 -4.34
N VAL A 150 11.88 -9.07 -3.93
CA VAL A 150 13.20 -9.01 -3.28
C VAL A 150 13.19 -9.85 -2.01
N LEU A 151 12.19 -9.66 -1.16
CA LEU A 151 12.02 -10.43 0.08
C LEU A 151 11.89 -11.94 -0.20
N LEU A 152 11.03 -12.32 -1.13
CA LEU A 152 10.80 -13.73 -1.50
C LEU A 152 12.04 -14.36 -2.15
N ASN A 153 12.72 -13.63 -3.04
CA ASN A 153 13.98 -14.04 -3.66
C ASN A 153 15.10 -14.19 -2.63
N TRP A 154 15.07 -13.41 -1.57
CA TRP A 154 15.99 -13.62 -0.46
C TRP A 154 15.64 -14.89 0.33
N ILE A 155 14.39 -15.09 0.74
CA ILE A 155 13.98 -16.26 1.54
C ILE A 155 14.16 -17.57 0.74
N LEU A 156 13.79 -17.55 -0.54
CA LEU A 156 13.81 -18.69 -1.45
C LEU A 156 14.49 -18.31 -2.78
N PRO A 157 15.84 -18.20 -2.81
CA PRO A 157 16.59 -17.72 -3.99
C PRO A 157 16.58 -18.70 -5.16
N SER A 158 16.21 -19.95 -4.92
CA SER A 158 16.08 -20.95 -5.98
C SER A 158 14.77 -20.88 -6.76
N VAL A 159 13.87 -19.96 -6.40
CA VAL A 159 12.57 -19.76 -7.03
C VAL A 159 12.61 -18.44 -7.83
N PRO A 160 12.12 -18.43 -9.08
CA PRO A 160 12.30 -17.28 -9.97
C PRO A 160 11.21 -16.22 -9.75
N TRP A 161 11.21 -15.58 -8.57
CA TRP A 161 10.16 -14.66 -8.15
C TRP A 161 9.98 -13.43 -9.03
N PHE A 162 11.04 -12.90 -9.61
CA PHE A 162 10.93 -11.73 -10.47
C PHE A 162 10.34 -12.09 -11.83
N LEU A 163 10.83 -13.19 -12.43
CA LEU A 163 10.29 -13.69 -13.69
C LEU A 163 8.82 -14.07 -13.53
N SER A 164 8.51 -14.95 -12.58
CA SER A 164 7.15 -15.38 -12.31
C SER A 164 6.26 -14.25 -11.85
N GLY A 165 6.77 -13.33 -11.02
CA GLY A 165 6.01 -12.22 -10.46
C GLY A 165 5.63 -11.17 -11.49
N PHE A 166 6.58 -10.74 -12.33
CA PHE A 166 6.28 -9.79 -13.41
C PHE A 166 5.38 -10.41 -14.48
N LEU A 167 5.57 -11.69 -14.82
CA LEU A 167 4.66 -12.40 -15.72
C LEU A 167 3.25 -12.53 -15.13
N ALA A 168 3.12 -12.85 -13.84
CA ALA A 168 1.82 -12.95 -13.18
C ALA A 168 1.09 -11.60 -13.12
N LEU A 169 1.83 -10.50 -12.91
CA LEU A 169 1.28 -9.15 -12.95
C LEU A 169 0.82 -8.75 -14.34
N ALA A 170 1.66 -8.95 -15.35
CA ALA A 170 1.31 -8.67 -16.74
C ALA A 170 0.11 -9.52 -17.17
N SER A 171 0.09 -10.81 -16.83
CA SER A 171 -1.01 -11.72 -17.13
C SER A 171 -2.31 -11.29 -16.45
N SER A 172 -2.27 -10.92 -15.17
CA SER A 172 -3.46 -10.48 -14.43
C SER A 172 -4.01 -9.16 -14.99
N LEU A 173 -3.15 -8.19 -15.29
CA LEU A 173 -3.57 -6.92 -15.87
C LEU A 173 -4.18 -7.12 -17.28
N THR A 174 -3.51 -7.89 -18.13
CA THR A 174 -4.04 -8.23 -19.46
C THR A 174 -5.37 -8.96 -19.37
N LEU A 175 -5.50 -9.93 -18.46
CA LEU A 175 -6.74 -10.67 -18.28
C LEU A 175 -7.86 -9.77 -17.79
N TYR A 176 -7.58 -8.87 -16.83
CA TYR A 176 -8.54 -7.88 -16.37
C TYR A 176 -9.06 -7.06 -17.52
N GLU A 177 -8.18 -6.43 -18.30
CA GLU A 177 -8.57 -5.53 -19.40
C GLU A 177 -9.36 -6.25 -20.48
N LEU A 178 -8.95 -7.46 -20.87
CA LEU A 178 -9.65 -8.26 -21.87
C LEU A 178 -11.03 -8.69 -21.39
N LEU A 179 -11.14 -9.29 -20.20
CA LEU A 179 -12.42 -9.74 -19.66
C LEU A 179 -13.35 -8.55 -19.44
N HIS A 180 -12.81 -7.45 -18.93
CA HIS A 180 -13.57 -6.22 -18.71
C HIS A 180 -14.12 -5.66 -20.02
N ALA A 181 -13.28 -5.53 -21.06
CA ALA A 181 -13.72 -5.07 -22.39
C ALA A 181 -14.77 -5.99 -23.02
N ILE A 182 -14.60 -7.31 -22.92
CA ILE A 182 -15.57 -8.30 -23.42
C ILE A 182 -16.91 -8.19 -22.67
N ASN A 183 -16.87 -8.04 -21.35
CA ASN A 183 -18.07 -7.88 -20.51
C ASN A 183 -18.85 -6.59 -20.82
N HIS A 184 -18.23 -5.63 -21.50
CA HIS A 184 -18.87 -4.39 -21.98
C HIS A 184 -19.32 -4.43 -23.45
N TRP A 185 -19.25 -5.59 -24.11
CA TRP A 185 -19.91 -5.73 -25.41
C TRP A 185 -21.43 -5.56 -25.31
N SER A 186 -22.04 -5.09 -26.41
CA SER A 186 -23.49 -4.97 -26.50
C SER A 186 -24.18 -6.33 -26.33
N LEU A 187 -25.44 -6.30 -25.88
CA LEU A 187 -26.24 -7.51 -25.75
C LEU A 187 -26.34 -8.27 -27.08
N GLU A 188 -26.40 -7.57 -28.22
CA GLU A 188 -26.40 -8.17 -29.57
C GLU A 188 -25.16 -9.03 -29.84
N LYS A 189 -23.97 -8.60 -29.37
CA LYS A 189 -22.73 -9.40 -29.48
C LYS A 189 -22.74 -10.59 -28.53
N TRP A 190 -23.37 -10.45 -27.37
CA TRP A 190 -23.48 -11.53 -26.38
C TRP A 190 -24.55 -12.57 -26.71
N LEU A 191 -25.64 -12.18 -27.40
CA LEU A 191 -26.80 -13.03 -27.69
C LEU A 191 -26.39 -14.39 -28.32
N PRO A 192 -25.55 -14.43 -29.37
CA PRO A 192 -25.14 -15.70 -29.98
C PRO A 192 -24.35 -16.61 -29.03
N LEU A 193 -23.65 -16.05 -28.04
CA LEU A 193 -22.87 -16.80 -27.06
C LEU A 193 -23.77 -17.37 -25.96
N ILE A 194 -24.66 -16.53 -25.39
CA ILE A 194 -25.54 -16.91 -24.28
C ILE A 194 -26.69 -17.84 -24.71
N GLU A 195 -27.13 -17.75 -25.97
CA GLU A 195 -28.17 -18.62 -26.55
C GLU A 195 -27.58 -19.86 -27.24
N HIS A 196 -26.25 -19.98 -27.30
CA HIS A 196 -25.60 -21.12 -27.97
C HIS A 196 -26.07 -22.46 -27.35
N PRO A 197 -26.54 -23.45 -28.13
CA PRO A 197 -27.15 -24.67 -27.60
C PRO A 197 -26.29 -25.48 -26.62
N ARG A 198 -24.98 -25.58 -26.91
CA ARG A 198 -24.00 -26.27 -26.04
C ARG A 198 -23.33 -25.37 -25.00
N TRP A 199 -22.89 -24.17 -25.40
CA TRP A 199 -22.05 -23.30 -24.58
C TRP A 199 -22.81 -22.19 -23.83
N GLY A 200 -24.10 -21.99 -24.10
CA GLY A 200 -24.91 -20.94 -23.46
C GLY A 200 -24.96 -21.06 -21.94
N ARG A 201 -25.02 -22.29 -21.41
CA ARG A 201 -24.95 -22.57 -19.96
C ARG A 201 -23.68 -22.08 -19.28
N PHE A 202 -22.59 -21.95 -20.03
CA PHE A 202 -21.32 -21.41 -19.56
C PHE A 202 -21.30 -19.87 -19.69
N TRP A 203 -21.72 -19.35 -20.84
CA TRP A 203 -21.67 -17.91 -21.13
C TRP A 203 -22.69 -17.08 -20.35
N GLN A 204 -23.86 -17.64 -20.02
CA GLN A 204 -24.88 -16.93 -19.24
C GLN A 204 -24.37 -16.50 -17.85
N PRO A 205 -23.79 -17.40 -17.02
CA PRO A 205 -23.11 -17.01 -15.78
C PRO A 205 -21.98 -16.00 -15.96
N ALA A 206 -21.16 -16.17 -17.00
CA ALA A 206 -20.00 -15.30 -17.25
C ALA A 206 -20.43 -13.86 -17.55
N TYR A 207 -21.40 -13.69 -18.45
CA TYR A 207 -21.98 -12.38 -18.77
C TYR A 207 -22.73 -11.79 -17.57
N GLY A 208 -23.52 -12.64 -16.89
CA GLY A 208 -24.27 -12.26 -15.70
C GLY A 208 -23.39 -11.80 -14.53
N PHE A 209 -22.19 -12.36 -14.36
CA PHE A 209 -21.27 -12.01 -13.26
C PHE A 209 -20.95 -10.51 -13.24
N HIS A 210 -20.59 -9.94 -14.40
CA HIS A 210 -20.25 -8.52 -14.52
C HIS A 210 -21.48 -7.62 -14.46
N LEU A 211 -22.58 -7.99 -15.12
CA LEU A 211 -23.84 -7.24 -14.99
C LEU A 211 -24.31 -7.19 -13.53
N ARG A 212 -24.16 -8.28 -12.80
CA ARG A 212 -24.49 -8.35 -11.38
C ARG A 212 -23.67 -7.36 -10.55
N HIS A 213 -22.38 -7.20 -10.87
CA HIS A 213 -21.49 -6.23 -10.26
C HIS A 213 -21.92 -4.77 -10.53
N HIS A 214 -22.31 -4.45 -11.77
CA HIS A 214 -22.84 -3.13 -12.12
C HIS A 214 -24.20 -2.83 -11.46
N ALA A 215 -25.04 -3.85 -11.28
CA ALA A 215 -26.32 -3.72 -10.60
C ALA A 215 -26.15 -3.47 -9.08
N VAL A 216 -25.18 -4.15 -8.47
CA VAL A 216 -24.91 -4.09 -7.03
C VAL A 216 -23.40 -4.17 -6.81
N THR A 217 -22.80 -3.03 -6.50
CA THR A 217 -21.35 -2.83 -6.50
C THR A 217 -20.61 -3.44 -5.31
N ASP A 218 -21.30 -4.12 -4.39
CA ASP A 218 -20.69 -4.79 -3.23
C ASP A 218 -20.55 -6.31 -3.45
N CYS A 219 -20.62 -6.77 -4.69
CA CYS A 219 -20.46 -8.17 -5.08
C CYS A 219 -19.61 -8.34 -6.34
N ASN A 220 -19.08 -9.54 -6.56
CA ASN A 220 -18.32 -9.91 -7.77
C ASN A 220 -17.15 -8.95 -8.07
N GLU A 221 -16.31 -8.71 -7.08
CA GLU A 221 -15.26 -7.68 -7.13
C GLU A 221 -14.00 -8.17 -7.87
N SER A 222 -13.77 -9.47 -7.91
CA SER A 222 -12.63 -10.08 -8.59
C SER A 222 -13.00 -10.42 -10.04
N ILE A 223 -12.98 -9.40 -10.90
CA ILE A 223 -13.34 -9.48 -12.32
C ILE A 223 -12.39 -10.40 -13.09
N SER A 224 -11.09 -10.19 -12.94
CA SER A 224 -10.06 -11.02 -13.58
C SER A 224 -9.79 -12.30 -12.79
N GLY A 225 -9.81 -12.18 -11.45
CA GLY A 225 -9.70 -13.31 -10.55
C GLY A 225 -8.45 -14.15 -10.75
N PHE A 226 -8.53 -15.40 -10.30
CA PHE A 226 -7.49 -16.39 -10.54
C PHE A 226 -7.76 -17.08 -11.87
N PHE A 227 -7.28 -16.49 -12.96
CA PHE A 227 -7.54 -16.94 -14.34
C PHE A 227 -9.04 -16.98 -14.70
N GLY A 228 -9.78 -15.93 -14.34
CA GLY A 228 -11.22 -15.78 -14.57
C GLY A 228 -12.08 -16.36 -13.44
N LEU A 229 -11.48 -17.05 -12.47
CA LEU A 229 -12.21 -17.60 -11.33
C LEU A 229 -12.29 -16.58 -10.18
N PRO A 230 -13.49 -16.26 -9.67
CA PRO A 230 -13.68 -15.26 -8.62
C PRO A 230 -13.39 -15.85 -7.22
N VAL A 231 -12.18 -16.39 -7.06
CA VAL A 231 -11.75 -17.12 -5.86
C VAL A 231 -11.86 -16.25 -4.61
N ALA A 232 -11.45 -14.98 -4.68
CA ALA A 232 -11.57 -14.05 -3.57
C ALA A 232 -13.04 -13.83 -3.16
N ASP A 233 -13.94 -13.66 -4.12
CA ASP A 233 -15.38 -13.50 -3.83
C ASP A 233 -16.00 -14.75 -3.21
N TRP A 234 -15.61 -15.96 -3.64
CA TRP A 234 -16.03 -17.19 -2.97
C TRP A 234 -15.50 -17.28 -1.54
N VAL A 235 -14.22 -16.96 -1.34
CA VAL A 235 -13.57 -16.96 -0.03
C VAL A 235 -14.22 -15.94 0.91
N PHE A 236 -14.70 -14.80 0.40
CA PHE A 236 -15.29 -13.74 1.21
C PHE A 236 -16.82 -13.74 1.26
N GLY A 237 -17.48 -14.60 0.48
CA GLY A 237 -18.94 -14.71 0.45
C GLY A 237 -19.61 -13.54 -0.25
N THR A 238 -18.97 -12.98 -1.27
CA THR A 238 -19.48 -11.88 -2.11
C THR A 238 -19.75 -12.30 -3.55
N CYS A 239 -19.50 -13.56 -3.91
CA CYS A 239 -19.80 -14.08 -5.25
C CYS A 239 -21.31 -14.33 -5.40
N VAL A 240 -21.90 -13.71 -6.41
CA VAL A 240 -23.31 -13.86 -6.77
C VAL A 240 -23.40 -14.08 -8.28
N ILE A 241 -23.79 -15.28 -8.70
CA ILE A 241 -24.10 -15.56 -10.10
C ILE A 241 -25.60 -15.33 -10.30
N PRO A 242 -26.04 -14.38 -11.13
CA PRO A 242 -27.46 -14.16 -11.35
C PRO A 242 -28.07 -15.31 -12.15
N LYS A 243 -29.34 -15.62 -11.85
CA LYS A 243 -30.10 -16.68 -12.54
C LYS A 243 -30.71 -16.22 -13.87
N THR A 244 -30.88 -14.91 -14.05
CA THR A 244 -31.43 -14.28 -15.25
C THR A 244 -30.54 -13.12 -15.66
N ILE A 245 -30.57 -12.77 -16.96
CA ILE A 245 -29.78 -11.67 -17.52
C ILE A 245 -30.55 -10.37 -17.30
N TYR A 246 -29.84 -9.29 -16.96
CA TYR A 246 -30.40 -7.93 -16.80
C TYR A 246 -30.72 -7.32 -18.17
N ALA A 247 -31.75 -7.84 -18.84
CA ALA A 247 -32.15 -7.38 -20.17
C ALA A 247 -32.82 -5.99 -20.11
N GLN A 248 -32.58 -5.18 -21.15
CA GLN A 248 -33.21 -3.87 -21.29
C GLN A 248 -34.74 -4.02 -21.30
N GLY A 249 -35.43 -3.31 -20.39
CA GLY A 249 -36.89 -3.33 -20.31
C GLY A 249 -37.50 -4.50 -19.54
N GLU A 250 -36.68 -5.40 -18.97
CA GLU A 250 -37.17 -6.48 -18.10
C GLU A 250 -37.78 -5.89 -16.80
N GLU A 251 -38.87 -6.52 -16.33
CA GLU A 251 -39.49 -6.15 -15.05
C GLU A 251 -38.52 -6.38 -13.88
N TRP A 252 -38.53 -5.41 -12.97
CA TRP A 252 -37.70 -5.41 -11.78
C TRP A 252 -38.24 -6.39 -10.73
N GLU A 253 -37.33 -7.20 -10.19
CA GLU A 253 -37.58 -8.01 -9.00
C GLU A 253 -36.63 -7.60 -7.85
N PRO A 254 -37.12 -7.41 -6.61
CA PRO A 254 -36.28 -7.04 -5.46
C PRO A 254 -35.11 -7.99 -5.23
N THR A 255 -35.32 -9.29 -5.47
CA THR A 255 -34.35 -10.37 -5.28
C THR A 255 -33.11 -10.22 -6.16
N LYS A 256 -33.23 -9.61 -7.35
CA LYS A 256 -32.09 -9.38 -8.26
C LYS A 256 -31.10 -8.36 -7.72
N PHE A 257 -31.53 -7.44 -6.86
CA PHE A 257 -30.70 -6.34 -6.34
C PHE A 257 -30.28 -6.52 -4.88
N LEU A 258 -30.38 -7.73 -4.34
CA LEU A 258 -29.97 -8.02 -2.96
C LEU A 258 -28.46 -8.13 -2.80
N SER A 259 -27.87 -7.25 -1.99
CA SER A 259 -26.48 -7.36 -1.55
C SER A 259 -26.19 -8.74 -0.96
N PRO A 260 -25.01 -9.35 -1.25
CA PRO A 260 -24.59 -10.58 -0.60
C PRO A 260 -24.39 -10.34 0.90
N LYS A 261 -24.26 -11.44 1.66
CA LYS A 261 -23.91 -11.39 3.08
C LYS A 261 -22.43 -11.77 3.24
N PRO A 262 -21.49 -10.81 3.10
CA PRO A 262 -20.06 -11.09 3.23
C PRO A 262 -19.71 -11.70 4.59
N ARG A 263 -18.58 -12.40 4.64
CA ARG A 263 -18.02 -12.93 5.89
C ARG A 263 -17.66 -11.82 6.88
N ALA A 264 -17.51 -12.19 8.15
CA ALA A 264 -17.36 -11.23 9.26
C ALA A 264 -16.20 -10.24 9.07
N LEU A 265 -15.08 -10.68 8.48
CA LEU A 265 -13.94 -9.81 8.19
C LEU A 265 -14.33 -8.67 7.23
N ILE A 266 -14.93 -9.01 6.09
CA ILE A 266 -15.34 -8.02 5.09
C ILE A 266 -16.42 -7.09 5.64
N ARG A 267 -17.41 -7.60 6.39
CA ARG A 267 -18.40 -6.73 7.06
C ARG A 267 -17.76 -5.69 7.97
N ARG A 268 -16.69 -6.05 8.70
CA ARG A 268 -15.97 -5.10 9.56
C ARG A 268 -15.22 -4.04 8.75
N LEU A 269 -14.61 -4.46 7.64
CA LEU A 269 -13.89 -3.56 6.73
C LEU A 269 -14.84 -2.61 6.00
N ASP A 270 -16.00 -3.09 5.54
CA ASP A 270 -17.07 -2.27 4.93
C ASP A 270 -17.53 -1.17 5.90
N VAL A 271 -17.83 -1.53 7.15
CA VAL A 271 -18.21 -0.57 8.21
C VAL A 271 -17.10 0.45 8.48
N TRP A 272 -15.84 0.03 8.44
CA TRP A 272 -14.70 0.94 8.59
C TRP A 272 -14.59 1.90 7.41
N ALA A 273 -14.63 1.39 6.18
CA ALA A 273 -14.52 2.17 4.95
C ALA A 273 -15.65 3.20 4.86
N ASP A 274 -16.89 2.81 5.19
CA ASP A 274 -18.04 3.70 5.27
C ASP A 274 -17.84 4.84 6.26
N LYS A 275 -17.31 4.54 7.46
CA LYS A 275 -17.01 5.58 8.46
C LYS A 275 -15.98 6.57 7.93
N VAL A 276 -14.95 6.08 7.25
CA VAL A 276 -13.90 6.93 6.65
C VAL A 276 -14.51 7.84 5.56
N VAL A 277 -15.30 7.29 4.64
CA VAL A 277 -15.92 8.04 3.55
C VAL A 277 -16.95 9.04 4.08
N LYS A 278 -17.84 8.63 5.00
CA LYS A 278 -18.85 9.52 5.62
C LYS A 278 -18.20 10.70 6.34
N LYS A 279 -17.17 10.45 7.16
CA LYS A 279 -16.43 11.51 7.86
C LYS A 279 -15.84 12.53 6.88
N ARG A 280 -15.29 12.06 5.76
CA ARG A 280 -14.69 12.92 4.73
C ARG A 280 -15.73 13.70 3.94
N ARG A 281 -16.87 13.08 3.57
CA ARG A 281 -17.98 13.77 2.91
C ARG A 281 -18.56 14.86 3.80
N ALA A 282 -18.76 14.58 5.09
CA ALA A 282 -19.18 15.58 6.07
C ALA A 282 -18.21 16.76 6.16
N ALA A 283 -16.89 16.49 6.20
CA ALA A 283 -15.87 17.55 6.19
C ALA A 283 -15.85 18.38 4.90
N ALA A 284 -16.21 17.79 3.75
CA ALA A 284 -16.26 18.49 2.46
C ALA A 284 -17.58 19.26 2.22
N ALA A 285 -18.68 18.82 2.84
CA ALA A 285 -20.00 19.45 2.73
C ALA A 285 -20.23 20.54 3.80
N ALA A 286 -19.36 20.64 4.81
CA ALA A 286 -19.37 21.75 5.75
C ALA A 286 -19.19 23.06 4.96
N PRO A 287 -20.07 24.07 5.14
CA PRO A 287 -19.93 25.34 4.46
C PRO A 287 -18.52 25.88 4.69
N VAL A 288 -17.88 26.36 3.62
CA VAL A 288 -16.62 27.11 3.71
C VAL A 288 -16.96 28.38 4.47
N GLN A 289 -16.89 28.32 5.80
CA GLN A 289 -16.78 29.52 6.59
C GLN A 289 -15.47 30.15 6.12
N THR A 290 -15.56 31.33 5.50
CA THR A 290 -14.50 32.34 5.44
C THR A 290 -14.19 32.77 6.88
N SER A 291 -13.73 31.80 7.64
CA SER A 291 -13.17 31.96 8.94
C SER A 291 -11.67 32.03 8.66
N THR A 292 -11.10 33.18 8.99
CA THR A 292 -9.66 33.39 9.10
C THR A 292 -9.16 32.53 10.26
N THR A 293 -9.26 31.21 10.12
CA THR A 293 -8.86 30.23 11.12
C THR A 293 -8.18 29.12 10.40
N SER A 294 -6.93 28.92 10.79
CA SER A 294 -6.04 27.88 10.29
C SER A 294 -6.75 26.54 10.24
N ASN A 295 -6.47 25.81 9.17
CA ASN A 295 -6.96 24.47 8.88
C ASN A 295 -6.33 23.44 9.84
N ASP A 296 -6.52 23.64 11.14
CA ASP A 296 -6.03 22.74 12.18
C ASP A 296 -7.13 21.73 12.48
N LEU A 297 -6.87 20.48 12.09
CA LEU A 297 -7.47 19.30 12.71
C LEU A 297 -7.55 19.53 14.23
N PRO A 298 -8.53 18.97 14.98
CA PRO A 298 -8.55 19.11 16.43
C PRO A 298 -7.27 18.46 16.98
N ILE A 299 -6.24 19.29 17.18
CA ILE A 299 -5.01 18.92 17.86
C ILE A 299 -5.49 18.72 19.29
N ARG A 300 -5.43 17.48 19.78
CA ARG A 300 -5.62 17.22 21.22
C ARG A 300 -4.72 18.20 21.94
N THR A 301 -5.33 19.14 22.65
CA THR A 301 -4.62 20.11 23.47
C THR A 301 -4.10 19.32 24.67
N TYR A 302 -2.85 18.87 24.58
CA TYR A 302 -2.16 18.29 25.72
C TYR A 302 -2.23 19.27 26.89
N SER A 303 -2.51 18.74 28.07
CA SER A 303 -2.36 19.53 29.30
C SER A 303 -0.90 19.97 29.46
N GLN A 304 -0.65 21.04 30.20
CA GLN A 304 0.73 21.47 30.51
C GLN A 304 1.57 20.33 31.08
N GLY A 305 0.98 19.49 31.95
CA GLY A 305 1.65 18.31 32.49
C GLY A 305 2.02 17.26 31.43
N GLU A 306 1.18 17.05 30.40
CA GLU A 306 1.50 16.15 29.29
C GLU A 306 2.60 16.73 28.39
N GLU A 307 2.58 18.04 28.11
CA GLU A 307 3.66 18.70 27.37
C GLU A 307 4.99 18.62 28.14
N ILE A 308 4.96 18.85 29.45
CA ILE A 308 6.14 18.72 30.34
C ILE A 308 6.70 17.30 30.30
N ALA A 309 5.85 16.28 30.46
CA ALA A 309 6.27 14.89 30.38
C ALA A 309 6.89 14.56 29.01
N ASN A 310 6.30 15.06 27.91
CA ASN A 310 6.80 14.80 26.56
C ASN A 310 8.19 15.41 26.30
N TRP A 311 8.41 16.69 26.63
CA TRP A 311 9.73 17.29 26.42
C TRP A 311 10.77 16.80 27.44
N LEU A 312 10.38 16.48 28.68
CA LEU A 312 11.31 15.98 29.70
C LEU A 312 11.84 14.58 29.36
N THR A 313 10.94 13.66 28.99
CA THR A 313 11.31 12.28 28.61
C THR A 313 12.31 12.25 27.45
N HIS A 314 12.06 13.01 26.39
CA HIS A 314 12.99 13.11 25.26
C HIS A 314 14.18 14.05 25.52
N GLY A 315 14.06 15.03 26.41
CA GLY A 315 15.18 15.84 26.88
C GLY A 315 16.22 15.01 27.66
N ILE A 316 15.77 14.04 28.46
CA ILE A 316 16.65 13.03 29.06
C ILE A 316 17.32 12.19 27.96
N GLY A 317 16.54 11.73 26.98
CA GLY A 317 17.08 11.03 25.81
C GLY A 317 18.12 11.84 25.05
N LEU A 318 17.94 13.16 24.92
CA LEU A 318 18.88 14.08 24.27
C LEU A 318 20.21 14.11 25.01
N ILE A 319 20.20 14.33 26.32
CA ILE A 319 21.42 14.33 27.15
C ILE A 319 22.13 12.97 27.06
N LEU A 320 21.37 11.87 27.18
CA LEU A 320 21.92 10.53 27.07
C LEU A 320 22.49 10.24 25.68
N SER A 321 21.88 10.78 24.61
CA SER A 321 22.37 10.59 23.24
C SER A 321 23.66 11.35 22.96
N VAL A 322 23.88 12.52 23.57
CA VAL A 322 25.18 13.23 23.51
C VAL A 322 26.26 12.37 24.15
N ALA A 323 26.05 11.95 25.41
CA ALA A 323 26.99 11.09 26.10
C ALA A 323 27.20 9.77 25.36
N GLY A 324 26.11 9.19 24.86
CA GLY A 324 26.11 7.93 24.14
C GLY A 324 26.92 7.99 22.84
N LEU A 325 26.72 9.04 22.04
CA LEU A 325 27.49 9.31 20.82
C LEU A 325 28.98 9.48 21.14
N THR A 326 29.32 10.27 22.16
CA THR A 326 30.72 10.44 22.59
C THR A 326 31.35 9.11 22.96
N LEU A 327 30.69 8.29 23.78
CA LEU A 327 31.22 6.98 24.17
C LEU A 327 31.36 6.03 22.98
N LEU A 328 30.38 6.01 22.07
CA LEU A 328 30.44 5.21 20.86
C LEU A 328 31.63 5.58 19.98
N ILE A 329 31.89 6.88 19.77
CA ILE A 329 33.06 7.37 19.03
C ILE A 329 34.35 6.98 19.75
N VAL A 330 34.48 7.30 21.04
CA VAL A 330 35.71 7.04 21.81
C VAL A 330 36.05 5.56 21.81
N PHE A 331 35.10 4.68 22.15
CA PHE A 331 35.39 3.25 22.22
C PHE A 331 35.60 2.61 20.85
N SER A 332 34.90 3.06 19.81
CA SER A 332 35.16 2.57 18.45
C SER A 332 36.51 3.05 17.91
N SER A 333 36.97 4.26 18.28
CA SER A 333 38.32 4.73 17.93
C SER A 333 39.42 4.00 18.71
N LEU A 334 39.17 3.62 19.96
CA LEU A 334 40.16 2.93 20.79
C LEU A 334 40.27 1.43 20.51
N ARG A 335 39.16 0.77 20.15
CA ARG A 335 39.09 -0.71 20.06
C ARG A 335 38.66 -1.23 18.69
N GLY A 336 38.06 -0.38 17.86
CA GLY A 336 37.49 -0.74 16.57
C GLY A 336 38.38 -0.35 15.39
N ASP A 337 37.82 -0.53 14.20
CA ASP A 337 38.38 -0.04 12.93
C ASP A 337 37.51 1.12 12.38
N THR A 338 37.87 1.65 11.21
CA THR A 338 37.13 2.73 10.53
C THR A 338 35.65 2.43 10.36
N TRP A 339 35.27 1.16 10.12
CA TRP A 339 33.86 0.78 9.97
C TRP A 339 33.10 0.92 11.29
N HIS A 340 33.73 0.56 12.42
CA HIS A 340 33.12 0.76 13.73
C HIS A 340 32.93 2.26 13.99
N VAL A 341 33.95 3.08 13.77
CA VAL A 341 33.88 4.53 14.00
C VAL A 341 32.77 5.17 13.16
N VAL A 342 32.75 4.93 11.85
CA VAL A 342 31.76 5.52 10.95
C VAL A 342 30.36 5.03 11.30
N SER A 343 30.16 3.71 11.43
CA SER A 343 28.83 3.16 11.64
C SER A 343 28.23 3.52 13.01
N PHE A 344 29.06 3.57 14.05
CA PHE A 344 28.63 3.94 15.40
C PHE A 344 28.34 5.45 15.48
N THR A 345 29.12 6.27 14.77
CA THR A 345 28.86 7.71 14.65
C THR A 345 27.53 7.98 13.95
N VAL A 346 27.26 7.30 12.84
CA VAL A 346 25.98 7.43 12.12
C VAL A 346 24.82 7.06 13.04
N PHE A 347 24.90 5.94 13.75
CA PHE A 347 23.87 5.55 14.70
C PHE A 347 23.69 6.60 15.81
N GLY A 348 24.77 7.03 16.47
CA GLY A 348 24.70 8.02 17.55
C GLY A 348 24.17 9.39 17.08
N LEU A 349 24.52 9.83 15.86
CA LEU A 349 24.00 11.07 15.28
C LEU A 349 22.49 10.97 15.00
N THR A 350 21.99 9.82 14.52
CA THR A 350 20.55 9.64 14.31
C THR A 350 19.77 9.62 15.63
N LEU A 351 20.34 9.05 16.71
CA LEU A 351 19.77 9.15 18.06
C LEU A 351 19.72 10.61 18.53
N LEU A 352 20.84 11.31 18.41
CA LEU A 352 20.94 12.72 18.78
C LEU A 352 19.91 13.57 18.03
N PHE A 353 19.79 13.34 16.72
CA PHE A 353 18.84 14.06 15.88
C PHE A 353 17.39 13.78 16.26
N LEU A 354 17.01 12.52 16.51
CA LEU A 354 15.66 12.17 16.99
C LEU A 354 15.32 12.92 18.27
N TYR A 355 16.16 12.79 19.30
CA TYR A 355 15.85 13.39 20.60
C TYR A 355 15.90 14.92 20.56
N ALA A 356 16.80 15.51 19.77
CA ALA A 356 16.83 16.95 19.56
C ALA A 356 15.56 17.45 18.86
N ALA A 357 15.21 16.87 17.71
CA ALA A 357 14.02 17.28 16.94
C ALA A 357 12.75 17.16 17.79
N SER A 358 12.62 16.08 18.54
CA SER A 358 11.47 15.83 19.40
C SER A 358 11.38 16.77 20.60
N THR A 359 12.50 16.99 21.28
CA THR A 359 12.56 17.93 22.42
C THR A 359 12.23 19.34 21.97
N LEU A 360 12.80 19.80 20.84
CA LEU A 360 12.55 21.13 20.29
C LEU A 360 11.08 21.27 19.83
N TYR A 361 10.51 20.23 19.21
CA TYR A 361 9.10 20.23 18.83
C TYR A 361 8.18 20.40 20.04
N HIS A 362 8.40 19.63 21.12
CA HIS A 362 7.56 19.70 22.30
C HIS A 362 7.78 20.96 23.14
N ALA A 363 9.01 21.49 23.19
CA ALA A 363 9.32 22.75 23.87
C ALA A 363 8.74 23.98 23.16
N TRP A 364 8.70 23.96 21.81
CA TRP A 364 8.28 25.12 21.00
C TRP A 364 7.01 24.86 20.18
N ARG A 365 6.11 24.03 20.68
CA ARG A 365 4.89 23.63 19.99
C ARG A 365 3.97 24.80 19.58
N LYS A 366 4.05 25.93 20.29
CA LYS A 366 3.28 27.15 20.04
C LYS A 366 4.02 28.21 19.19
N ALA A 367 5.27 27.97 18.82
CA ALA A 367 6.09 28.94 18.10
C ALA A 367 5.87 28.88 16.57
N ARG A 368 6.22 29.98 15.87
CA ARG A 368 6.36 29.96 14.41
C ARG A 368 7.43 28.93 14.03
N GLY A 369 7.03 27.90 13.29
CA GLY A 369 7.92 26.79 12.90
C GLY A 369 7.58 25.42 13.51
N ALA A 370 6.63 25.34 14.45
CA ALA A 370 6.23 24.07 15.08
C ALA A 370 5.83 22.98 14.07
N ARG A 371 5.26 23.36 12.91
CA ARG A 371 4.92 22.42 11.83
C ARG A 371 6.15 21.80 11.16
N LEU A 372 7.23 22.56 11.02
CA LEU A 372 8.49 22.03 10.49
C LEU A 372 9.16 21.12 11.53
N LEU A 373 9.20 21.53 12.79
CA LEU A 373 9.74 20.71 13.88
C LEU A 373 9.01 19.37 14.02
N LEU A 374 7.68 19.38 13.89
CA LEU A 374 6.87 18.15 13.86
C LEU A 374 7.24 17.23 12.69
N LYS A 375 7.42 17.80 11.49
CA LYS A 375 7.83 17.04 10.31
C LYS A 375 9.23 16.44 10.49
N LEU A 376 10.16 17.19 11.09
CA LEU A 376 11.51 16.73 11.42
C LEU A 376 11.49 15.63 12.48
N ASP A 377 10.72 15.79 13.56
CA ASP A 377 10.52 14.78 14.60
C ASP A 377 10.03 13.45 14.01
N GLN A 378 9.06 13.51 13.09
CA GLN A 378 8.52 12.31 12.44
C GLN A 378 9.47 11.72 11.39
N ALA A 379 10.24 12.56 10.69
CA ALA A 379 11.26 12.10 9.74
C ALA A 379 12.44 11.45 10.47
N ALA A 380 12.80 11.94 11.66
CA ALA A 380 13.88 11.43 12.46
C ALA A 380 13.66 9.97 12.91
N ILE A 381 12.42 9.50 13.03
CA ILE A 381 12.13 8.09 13.30
C ILE A 381 12.64 7.20 12.16
N PHE A 382 12.41 7.57 10.89
CA PHE A 382 12.94 6.82 9.75
C PHE A 382 14.48 6.82 9.73
N LEU A 383 15.09 7.98 10.01
CA LEU A 383 16.55 8.08 10.08
C LEU A 383 17.12 7.26 11.23
N LEU A 384 16.48 7.23 12.40
CA LEU A 384 16.91 6.40 13.51
C LEU A 384 16.79 4.91 13.17
N ILE A 385 15.72 4.48 12.49
CA ILE A 385 15.62 3.10 12.01
C ILE A 385 16.87 2.80 11.16
N ALA A 386 17.16 3.55 10.10
CA ALA A 386 18.35 3.32 9.29
C ALA A 386 19.68 3.37 10.08
N GLY A 387 19.79 4.32 11.02
CA GLY A 387 20.92 4.44 11.93
C GLY A 387 21.14 3.22 12.81
N THR A 388 20.08 2.64 13.39
CA THR A 388 20.17 1.44 14.25
C THR A 388 20.67 0.21 13.50
N TYR A 389 20.35 0.08 12.21
CA TYR A 389 20.85 -1.01 11.37
C TYR A 389 22.33 -0.87 11.02
N THR A 390 22.77 0.36 10.78
CA THR A 390 24.10 0.69 10.24
C THR A 390 25.27 -0.03 10.93
N PRO A 391 25.39 -0.07 12.28
CA PRO A 391 26.48 -0.78 12.94
C PRO A 391 26.46 -2.29 12.66
N PHE A 392 25.31 -2.96 12.71
CA PHE A 392 25.22 -4.40 12.43
C PHE A 392 25.55 -4.75 10.98
N LEU A 393 25.10 -3.91 10.04
CA LEU A 393 25.30 -4.16 8.61
C LEU A 393 26.75 -3.94 8.18
N LEU A 394 27.40 -2.89 8.71
CA LEU A 394 28.75 -2.50 8.30
C LEU A 394 29.87 -3.14 9.13
N THR A 395 29.56 -3.72 10.30
CA THR A 395 30.56 -4.42 11.14
C THR A 395 30.35 -5.94 11.16
N SER A 396 29.18 -6.43 11.57
CA SER A 396 28.95 -7.87 11.80
C SER A 396 28.58 -8.65 10.53
N LEU A 397 27.68 -8.12 9.70
CA LEU A 397 27.24 -8.84 8.50
C LEU A 397 28.27 -8.68 7.37
N ARG A 398 28.64 -7.43 7.05
CA ARG A 398 29.53 -7.07 5.94
C ARG A 398 29.20 -7.83 4.63
N GLY A 399 30.07 -7.73 3.63
CA GLY A 399 29.90 -8.41 2.35
C GLY A 399 28.59 -8.06 1.63
N ALA A 400 28.13 -8.98 0.77
CA ALA A 400 26.91 -8.76 0.00
C ALA A 400 25.68 -8.53 0.88
N TRP A 401 25.53 -9.29 1.98
CA TRP A 401 24.40 -9.14 2.90
C TRP A 401 24.35 -7.76 3.55
N GLY A 402 25.47 -7.31 4.11
CA GLY A 402 25.57 -6.01 4.77
C GLY A 402 25.24 -4.86 3.81
N TRP A 403 25.83 -4.85 2.61
CA TRP A 403 25.64 -3.76 1.64
C TRP A 403 24.26 -3.74 0.99
N SER A 404 23.72 -4.89 0.59
CA SER A 404 22.38 -4.95 0.00
C SER A 404 21.31 -4.48 0.99
N LEU A 405 21.38 -4.93 2.24
CA LEU A 405 20.49 -4.47 3.29
C LEU A 405 20.67 -3.00 3.62
N PHE A 406 21.92 -2.53 3.65
CA PHE A 406 22.22 -1.14 3.94
C PHE A 406 21.56 -0.23 2.90
N GLY A 407 21.73 -0.55 1.61
CA GLY A 407 21.11 0.19 0.51
C GLY A 407 19.57 0.16 0.55
N VAL A 408 18.96 -1.00 0.77
CA VAL A 408 17.50 -1.13 0.87
C VAL A 408 16.95 -0.33 2.05
N ILE A 409 17.56 -0.45 3.22
CA ILE A 409 17.07 0.19 4.44
C ILE A 409 17.24 1.70 4.36
N TRP A 410 18.41 2.20 3.95
CA TRP A 410 18.62 3.63 3.77
C TRP A 410 17.77 4.22 2.65
N GLY A 411 17.57 3.49 1.54
CA GLY A 411 16.70 3.91 0.45
C GLY A 411 15.24 4.05 0.90
N LEU A 412 14.70 3.02 1.56
CA LEU A 412 13.31 3.03 2.05
C LEU A 412 13.10 4.02 3.19
N CYS A 413 14.03 4.10 4.15
CA CYS A 413 13.96 5.06 5.25
C CYS A 413 14.15 6.51 4.75
N GLY A 414 15.05 6.73 3.79
CA GLY A 414 15.22 8.03 3.14
C GLY A 414 13.96 8.49 2.42
N ALA A 415 13.34 7.59 1.64
CA ALA A 415 12.05 7.85 1.00
C ALA A 415 10.95 8.12 2.04
N GLY A 416 10.91 7.36 3.14
CA GLY A 416 10.01 7.60 4.27
C GLY A 416 10.20 8.95 4.94
N ALA A 417 11.46 9.36 5.18
CA ALA A 417 11.80 10.66 5.75
C ALA A 417 11.36 11.80 4.82
N VAL A 418 11.64 11.72 3.52
CA VAL A 418 11.18 12.71 2.52
C VAL A 418 9.65 12.75 2.46
N PHE A 419 8.99 11.60 2.42
CA PHE A 419 7.54 11.51 2.48
C PHE A 419 6.98 12.25 3.71
N GLN A 420 7.62 12.09 4.86
CA GLN A 420 7.20 12.75 6.09
C GLN A 420 7.42 14.27 6.05
N LEU A 421 8.52 14.73 5.45
CA LEU A 421 8.78 16.16 5.23
C LEU A 421 7.76 16.80 4.28
N LEU A 422 7.29 16.07 3.26
CA LEU A 422 6.29 16.59 2.32
C LEU A 422 4.87 16.56 2.92
N PHE A 423 4.44 15.41 3.41
CA PHE A 423 3.03 15.15 3.76
C PHE A 423 2.71 15.24 5.26
N GLY A 424 3.72 15.24 6.13
CA GLY A 424 3.56 15.34 7.59
C GLY A 424 2.51 14.38 8.16
N GLU A 425 1.66 14.89 9.05
CA GLU A 425 0.68 14.09 9.78
C GLU A 425 -0.52 13.59 8.96
N ARG A 426 -0.56 13.83 7.65
CA ARG A 426 -1.71 13.44 6.82
C ARG A 426 -1.92 11.93 6.76
N PHE A 427 -0.84 11.15 6.83
CA PHE A 427 -0.86 9.69 6.64
C PHE A 427 -0.31 8.91 7.86
N ARG A 428 -0.66 9.33 9.09
CA ARG A 428 -0.08 8.77 10.34
C ARG A 428 -0.10 7.24 10.43
N LEU A 429 -1.19 6.60 10.00
CA LEU A 429 -1.29 5.13 10.06
C LEU A 429 -0.30 4.49 9.10
N SER A 430 -0.22 4.98 7.87
CA SER A 430 0.74 4.49 6.87
C SER A 430 2.17 4.67 7.35
N SER A 431 2.52 5.83 7.93
CA SER A 431 3.85 6.06 8.51
C SER A 431 4.13 5.08 9.68
N THR A 432 3.16 4.86 10.56
CA THR A 432 3.32 3.90 11.69
C THR A 432 3.55 2.47 11.19
N LEU A 433 2.79 2.02 10.19
CA LEU A 433 2.96 0.70 9.59
C LEU A 433 4.31 0.59 8.87
N ALA A 434 4.75 1.65 8.19
CA ALA A 434 6.06 1.70 7.56
C ALA A 434 7.19 1.62 8.60
N TYR A 435 7.10 2.31 9.74
CA TYR A 435 8.08 2.20 10.83
C TYR A 435 8.20 0.76 11.33
N LEU A 436 7.07 0.08 11.56
CA LEU A 436 7.05 -1.31 12.03
C LEU A 436 7.64 -2.25 10.97
N PHE A 437 7.21 -2.13 9.72
CA PHE A 437 7.71 -2.95 8.62
C PHE A 437 9.23 -2.79 8.46
N LEU A 438 9.73 -1.56 8.41
CA LEU A 438 11.16 -1.28 8.27
C LEU A 438 11.95 -1.68 9.51
N GLY A 439 11.39 -1.51 10.71
CA GLY A 439 12.02 -1.92 11.98
C GLY A 439 12.22 -3.43 12.08
N TRP A 440 11.34 -4.24 11.48
CA TRP A 440 11.43 -5.71 11.49
C TRP A 440 12.10 -6.31 10.24
N LEU A 441 12.54 -5.48 9.28
CA LEU A 441 13.18 -5.95 8.05
C LEU A 441 14.49 -6.74 8.31
N ILE A 442 15.13 -6.57 9.48
CA ILE A 442 16.29 -7.37 9.87
C ILE A 442 16.01 -8.88 9.94
N VAL A 443 14.76 -9.28 10.15
CA VAL A 443 14.36 -10.69 10.25
C VAL A 443 14.70 -11.46 8.97
N VAL A 444 14.73 -10.80 7.83
CA VAL A 444 15.12 -11.44 6.58
C VAL A 444 16.60 -11.88 6.62
N ALA A 445 17.42 -11.16 7.37
CA ALA A 445 18.81 -11.49 7.65
C ALA A 445 19.00 -12.37 8.89
N ILE A 446 17.96 -13.03 9.42
CA ILE A 446 18.07 -13.74 10.69
C ILE A 446 19.15 -14.83 10.70
N LYS A 447 19.33 -15.56 9.60
CA LYS A 447 20.38 -16.59 9.48
C LYS A 447 21.79 -16.00 9.59
N PRO A 448 22.21 -15.05 8.74
CA PRO A 448 23.53 -14.44 8.89
C PRO A 448 23.68 -13.69 10.21
N LEU A 449 22.61 -13.05 10.74
CA LEU A 449 22.63 -12.36 12.03
C LEU A 449 22.92 -13.33 13.19
N LEU A 450 22.27 -14.50 13.22
CA LEU A 450 22.51 -15.55 14.22
C LEU A 450 23.93 -16.13 14.12
N ALA A 451 24.52 -16.12 12.92
CA ALA A 451 25.86 -16.65 12.70
C ALA A 451 26.97 -15.67 13.10
N THR A 452 26.75 -14.35 12.99
CA THR A 452 27.82 -13.35 13.18
C THR A 452 27.64 -12.44 14.39
N VAL A 453 26.43 -12.32 14.94
CA VAL A 453 26.14 -11.41 16.06
C VAL A 453 26.05 -12.20 17.37
N PRO A 454 26.75 -11.78 18.44
CA PRO A 454 26.65 -12.44 19.74
C PRO A 454 25.22 -12.50 20.29
N ALA A 455 24.87 -13.61 20.94
CA ALA A 455 23.52 -13.84 21.47
C ALA A 455 23.00 -12.73 22.39
N GLY A 456 23.86 -12.11 23.20
CA GLY A 456 23.48 -10.97 24.05
C GLY A 456 23.01 -9.75 23.25
N ALA A 457 23.67 -9.43 22.13
CA ALA A 457 23.23 -8.38 21.23
C ALA A 457 21.90 -8.73 20.55
N LEU A 458 21.68 -10.01 20.20
CA LEU A 458 20.43 -10.48 19.61
C LEU A 458 19.23 -10.35 20.57
N TRP A 459 19.42 -10.69 21.85
CA TRP A 459 18.38 -10.51 22.87
C TRP A 459 18.05 -9.03 23.10
N LEU A 460 19.07 -8.16 23.12
CA LEU A 460 18.87 -6.72 23.21
C LEU A 460 18.20 -6.15 21.95
N LEU A 461 18.54 -6.63 20.76
CA LEU A 461 17.87 -6.27 19.51
C LEU A 461 16.38 -6.66 19.55
N LEU A 462 16.08 -7.89 19.97
CA LEU A 462 14.71 -8.38 20.09
C LEU A 462 13.93 -7.58 21.13
N ALA A 463 14.50 -7.37 22.32
CA ALA A 463 13.90 -6.57 23.37
C ALA A 463 13.62 -5.14 22.88
N GLY A 464 14.58 -4.53 22.17
CA GLY A 464 14.41 -3.19 21.59
C GLY A 464 13.32 -3.13 20.53
N GLY A 465 13.27 -4.12 19.62
CA GLY A 465 12.22 -4.25 18.61
C GLY A 465 10.82 -4.44 19.22
N LEU A 466 10.71 -5.23 20.29
CA LEU A 466 9.48 -5.39 21.06
C LEU A 466 9.07 -4.09 21.77
N CYS A 467 10.01 -3.38 22.40
CA CYS A 467 9.76 -2.07 23.01
C CYS A 467 9.18 -1.08 21.98
N TYR A 468 9.79 -0.95 20.80
CA TYR A 468 9.25 -0.10 19.74
C TYR A 468 7.85 -0.53 19.30
N THR A 469 7.65 -1.84 19.11
CA THR A 469 6.37 -2.40 18.66
C THR A 469 5.26 -2.12 19.66
N VAL A 470 5.47 -2.44 20.94
CA VAL A 470 4.52 -2.18 22.03
C VAL A 470 4.29 -0.69 22.20
N GLY A 471 5.34 0.12 22.08
CA GLY A 471 5.24 1.58 22.10
C GLY A 471 4.21 2.10 21.10
N THR A 472 4.14 1.54 19.88
CA THR A 472 3.21 2.03 18.86
C THR A 472 1.73 1.93 19.29
N ILE A 473 1.41 0.99 20.19
CA ILE A 473 0.07 0.86 20.77
C ILE A 473 -0.27 2.13 21.56
N PHE A 474 0.63 2.56 22.45
CA PHE A 474 0.47 3.80 23.23
C PHE A 474 0.48 5.05 22.33
N HIS A 475 1.32 5.08 21.31
CA HIS A 475 1.31 6.17 20.33
C HIS A 475 -0.07 6.36 19.66
N ARG A 476 -0.76 5.25 19.37
CA ARG A 476 -2.09 5.25 18.73
C ARG A 476 -3.24 5.41 19.72
N TRP A 477 -3.01 5.20 21.01
CA TRP A 477 -4.04 5.27 22.05
C TRP A 477 -4.32 6.71 22.51
N GLN A 478 -4.80 7.56 21.60
CA GLN A 478 -5.02 9.00 21.81
C GLN A 478 -6.02 9.33 22.94
N ARG A 479 -6.82 8.36 23.40
CA ARG A 479 -7.75 8.53 24.54
C ARG A 479 -7.09 8.39 25.91
N LEU A 480 -5.93 7.73 26.00
CA LEU A 480 -5.21 7.52 27.25
C LEU A 480 -4.44 8.79 27.62
N ARG A 481 -4.57 9.26 28.86
CA ARG A 481 -3.77 10.42 29.33
C ARG A 481 -2.28 10.03 29.38
N TYR A 482 -1.39 10.92 28.97
CA TYR A 482 0.06 10.67 28.85
C TYR A 482 0.48 9.59 27.83
N HIS A 483 -0.40 9.18 26.92
CA HIS A 483 -0.08 8.16 25.92
C HIS A 483 1.19 8.46 25.11
N HIS A 484 1.47 9.74 24.84
CA HIS A 484 2.65 10.17 24.10
C HIS A 484 3.94 10.08 24.93
N ALA A 485 3.86 10.40 26.23
CA ALA A 485 4.98 10.20 27.16
C ALA A 485 5.27 8.70 27.36
N PHE A 486 4.25 7.84 27.44
CA PHE A 486 4.45 6.38 27.44
C PHE A 486 5.15 5.93 26.15
N TRP A 487 4.69 6.41 24.99
CA TRP A 487 5.39 6.17 23.73
C TRP A 487 6.88 6.57 23.81
N HIS A 488 7.19 7.76 24.33
CA HIS A 488 8.57 8.22 24.52
C HIS A 488 9.39 7.30 25.43
N THR A 489 8.81 6.80 26.52
CA THR A 489 9.53 5.84 27.39
C THR A 489 9.84 4.53 26.69
N PHE A 490 8.95 4.02 25.83
CA PHE A 490 9.20 2.82 25.03
C PHE A 490 10.26 3.06 23.93
N VAL A 491 10.27 4.25 23.32
CA VAL A 491 11.31 4.66 22.36
C VAL A 491 12.68 4.76 23.07
N LEU A 492 12.72 5.36 24.26
CA LEU A 492 13.93 5.46 25.06
C LEU A 492 14.44 4.08 25.50
N ALA A 493 13.55 3.19 25.97
CA ALA A 493 13.91 1.82 26.30
C ALA A 493 14.42 1.04 25.06
N GLY A 494 13.71 1.14 23.93
CA GLY A 494 14.08 0.45 22.69
C GLY A 494 15.44 0.90 22.15
N SER A 495 15.65 2.21 22.09
CA SER A 495 16.92 2.79 21.67
C SER A 495 18.06 2.48 22.65
N THR A 496 17.79 2.39 23.95
CA THR A 496 18.78 1.98 24.96
C THR A 496 19.20 0.53 24.76
N CYS A 497 18.25 -0.39 24.50
CA CYS A 497 18.58 -1.77 24.18
C CYS A 497 19.47 -1.87 22.95
N HIS A 498 19.13 -1.15 21.88
CA HIS A 498 19.96 -1.13 20.65
C HIS A 498 21.32 -0.47 20.88
N TYR A 499 21.36 0.61 21.66
CA TYR A 499 22.61 1.27 22.07
C TYR A 499 23.54 0.30 22.81
N LEU A 500 23.02 -0.40 23.82
CA LEU A 500 23.79 -1.39 24.58
C LEU A 500 24.21 -2.58 23.72
N ALA A 501 23.36 -3.02 22.79
CA ALA A 501 23.73 -4.07 21.84
C ALA A 501 24.98 -3.68 21.04
N VAL A 502 25.00 -2.46 20.51
CA VAL A 502 26.12 -1.92 19.74
C VAL A 502 27.35 -1.72 20.63
N LEU A 503 27.21 -1.00 21.75
CA LEU A 503 28.34 -0.66 22.61
C LEU A 503 29.01 -1.89 23.25
N LEU A 504 28.21 -2.86 23.72
CA LEU A 504 28.73 -3.99 24.50
C LEU A 504 29.16 -5.19 23.65
N PHE A 505 28.59 -5.36 22.45
CA PHE A 505 28.77 -6.60 21.67
C PHE A 505 29.33 -6.39 20.27
N LEU A 506 29.30 -5.18 19.70
CA LEU A 506 29.80 -4.95 18.34
C LEU A 506 31.22 -4.38 18.30
N LEU A 507 31.82 -4.03 19.44
CA LEU A 507 33.24 -3.71 19.49
C LEU A 507 34.08 -5.00 19.47
N PRO A 508 35.26 -5.00 18.82
CA PRO A 508 36.20 -6.11 18.94
C PRO A 508 36.54 -6.36 20.42
N ARG A 509 36.43 -7.62 20.86
CA ARG A 509 36.96 -8.02 22.15
C ARG A 509 38.47 -8.18 21.95
N GLY A 510 39.26 -7.38 22.67
CA GLY A 510 40.70 -7.59 22.72
C GLY A 510 40.97 -9.04 23.12
N GLN A 511 41.88 -9.69 22.39
CA GLN A 511 42.41 -11.00 22.78
C GLN A 511 43.16 -10.89 24.10
#